data_AF-A0A1A6GI20-F1
#
_entry.id   AF-A0A1A6GI20-F1
#
_cell.length_a   1.000
_cell.length_b   1.000
_cell.length_c   1.000
_cell.angle_alpha   90.00
_cell.angle_beta   90.00
_cell.angle_gamma   90.00
#
_symmetry.space_group_name_H-M   'P 1'
#
loop_
_entity.id
_entity.type
_entity.pdbx_description
1 polymer ?
#
loop_
_entity_poly.entity_id
_entity_poly.type
_entity_poly.pdbx_seq_one_letter_code
_entity_poly.pdbx_strand_id
1 'polypeptide(L)'
;MGPISTGKPVGEIKIPVCIEDECNMELPPAALLFRSARQYVYGVLFSLAETQRKMERLAMRRRLPIEVPSVILKEWSAYKGKSPQTPELVSALTFREWTCPNLKKLWLGKAVEDKNRRMRAFLACMKSDTPSMLNPANVPTHLLLMCCVLR
;
A
#
# COMPACT_ATOMS: atom_id res chain seq x y z
N MET A 1 -9.85 -0.86 16.20
CA MET A 1 -10.79 -0.14 15.31
C MET A 1 -10.07 1.09 14.77
N GLY A 2 -9.74 1.11 13.47
CA GLY A 2 -9.16 2.30 12.84
C GLY A 2 -10.25 3.35 12.57
N PRO A 3 -9.92 4.65 12.49
CA PRO A 3 -10.90 5.69 12.22
C PRO A 3 -11.56 5.43 10.85
N ILE A 4 -12.89 5.46 10.81
CA ILE A 4 -13.68 5.38 9.57
C ILE A 4 -13.39 6.67 8.80
N SER A 5 -12.62 6.56 7.72
CA SER A 5 -12.30 7.68 6.84
C SER A 5 -13.58 8.11 6.09
N THR A 6 -14.03 9.34 6.32
CA THR A 6 -15.29 9.91 5.80
C THR A 6 -15.18 10.45 4.37
N GLY A 7 -14.12 10.10 3.64
CA GLY A 7 -13.90 10.58 2.26
C GLY A 7 -14.81 9.92 1.22
N LYS A 8 -15.06 10.61 0.11
CA LYS A 8 -15.73 10.03 -1.05
C LYS A 8 -14.78 9.03 -1.74
N PRO A 9 -15.22 7.80 -2.04
CA PRO A 9 -14.37 6.84 -2.75
C PRO A 9 -13.99 7.36 -4.15
N VAL A 10 -12.73 7.19 -4.52
CA VAL A 10 -12.16 7.66 -5.79
C VAL A 10 -12.00 6.55 -6.83
N GLY A 11 -12.25 5.30 -6.43
CA GLY A 11 -12.17 4.14 -7.31
C GLY A 11 -12.66 2.88 -6.63
N GLU A 12 -12.73 1.80 -7.40
CA GLU A 12 -13.14 0.49 -6.93
C GLU A 12 -12.28 -0.61 -7.54
N ILE A 13 -12.19 -1.74 -6.84
CA ILE A 13 -11.45 -2.92 -7.27
C ILE A 13 -12.14 -4.18 -6.78
N LYS A 14 -12.15 -5.21 -7.62
CA LYS A 14 -12.59 -6.55 -7.26
C LYS A 14 -11.38 -7.43 -6.95
N ILE A 15 -11.26 -7.85 -5.70
CA ILE A 15 -10.24 -8.79 -5.25
C ILE A 15 -10.64 -10.18 -5.73
N PRO A 16 -9.77 -10.90 -6.45
CA PRO A 16 -10.03 -12.27 -6.86
C PRO A 16 -10.34 -13.15 -5.64
N VAL A 17 -11.27 -14.08 -5.80
CA VAL A 17 -11.54 -15.09 -4.78
C VAL A 17 -10.38 -16.08 -4.76
N CYS A 18 -9.82 -16.29 -3.59
CA CYS A 18 -8.82 -17.34 -3.35
C CYS A 18 -9.51 -18.54 -2.72
N ILE A 19 -9.05 -19.75 -3.06
CA ILE A 19 -9.43 -20.95 -2.31
C ILE A 19 -8.68 -20.88 -0.98
N GLU A 20 -9.42 -20.88 0.11
CA GLU A 20 -8.88 -20.85 1.47
C GLU A 20 -9.12 -22.22 2.13
N ASP A 21 -8.18 -22.66 2.97
CA ASP A 21 -8.35 -23.89 3.74
C ASP A 21 -9.33 -23.64 4.89
N GLU A 22 -10.53 -24.21 4.79
CA GLU A 22 -11.59 -24.02 5.79
C GLU A 22 -11.24 -24.62 7.16
N CYS A 23 -10.31 -25.57 7.21
CA CYS A 23 -9.83 -26.19 8.44
C CYS A 23 -8.75 -25.36 9.15
N ASN A 24 -8.13 -24.41 8.44
CA ASN A 24 -7.09 -23.55 9.00
C ASN A 24 -7.67 -22.16 9.34
N MET A 25 -8.09 -21.99 10.60
CA MET A 25 -8.57 -20.70 11.10
C MET A 25 -7.47 -19.81 11.72
N GLU A 26 -6.21 -20.24 11.70
CA GLU A 26 -5.11 -19.46 12.30
C GLU A 26 -4.75 -18.24 11.45
N LEU A 27 -4.92 -18.35 10.13
CA LEU A 27 -4.61 -17.28 9.20
C LEU A 27 -5.86 -16.51 8.81
N PRO A 28 -5.80 -15.16 8.74
CA PRO A 28 -6.90 -14.39 8.21
C PRO A 28 -7.03 -14.64 6.70
N PRO A 29 -8.24 -14.43 6.13
CA PRO A 29 -8.45 -14.49 4.69
C PRO A 29 -7.39 -13.71 3.91
N ALA A 30 -6.96 -14.20 2.75
CA ALA A 30 -5.89 -13.59 1.94
C ALA A 30 -6.21 -12.12 1.60
N ALA A 31 -7.49 -11.83 1.36
CA ALA A 31 -7.98 -10.47 1.17
C ALA A 31 -7.65 -9.55 2.36
N LEU A 32 -7.76 -10.04 3.60
CA LEU A 32 -7.42 -9.29 4.80
C LEU A 32 -5.91 -9.28 5.04
N LEU A 33 -5.24 -10.42 4.88
CA LEU A 33 -3.79 -10.57 5.08
C LEU A 33 -3.00 -9.56 4.25
N PHE A 34 -3.29 -9.47 2.95
CA PHE A 34 -2.59 -8.57 2.04
C PHE A 34 -3.21 -7.17 1.95
N ARG A 35 -4.21 -6.83 2.78
CA ARG A 35 -4.84 -5.50 2.76
C ARG A 35 -3.83 -4.40 2.98
N SER A 36 -2.95 -4.55 3.97
CA SER A 36 -1.99 -3.50 4.29
C SER A 36 -1.05 -3.21 3.12
N ALA A 37 -0.62 -4.23 2.39
CA ALA A 37 0.18 -4.04 1.18
C ALA A 37 -0.58 -3.25 0.11
N ARG A 38 -1.85 -3.59 -0.13
CA ARG A 38 -2.70 -2.86 -1.09
C ARG A 38 -2.89 -1.40 -0.69
N GLN A 39 -3.07 -1.10 0.60
CA GLN A 39 -3.19 0.29 1.08
C GLN A 39 -1.97 1.15 0.69
N TYR A 40 -0.76 0.61 0.82
CA TYR A 40 0.45 1.32 0.38
C TYR A 40 0.55 1.40 -1.15
N VAL A 41 0.18 0.34 -1.86
CA VAL A 41 0.12 0.34 -3.33
C VAL A 41 -0.82 1.45 -3.82
N TYR A 42 -1.99 1.61 -3.21
CA TYR A 42 -2.90 2.73 -3.52
C TYR A 42 -2.24 4.07 -3.26
N GLY A 43 -1.50 4.23 -2.17
CA GLY A 43 -0.75 5.45 -1.87
C GLY A 43 0.26 5.81 -2.96
N VAL A 44 0.92 4.80 -3.54
CA VAL A 44 1.85 4.97 -4.68
C VAL A 44 1.09 5.31 -5.96
N LEU A 45 0.05 4.55 -6.30
CA LEU A 45 -0.74 4.73 -7.53
C LEU A 45 -1.36 6.13 -7.61
N PHE A 46 -1.92 6.61 -6.51
CA PHE A 46 -2.54 7.94 -6.41
C PHE A 46 -1.54 9.05 -6.03
N SER A 47 -0.24 8.75 -5.99
CA SER A 47 0.82 9.71 -5.64
C SER A 47 0.55 10.48 -4.33
N LEU A 48 -0.06 9.80 -3.36
CA LEU A 48 -0.63 10.41 -2.15
C LEU A 48 0.42 11.20 -1.38
N ALA A 49 1.63 10.67 -1.23
CA ALA A 49 2.72 11.33 -0.50
C ALA A 49 3.21 12.62 -1.20
N GLU A 50 3.17 12.67 -2.55
CA GLU A 50 3.49 13.91 -3.28
C GLU A 50 2.39 14.96 -3.09
N THR A 51 1.12 14.55 -3.16
CA THR A 51 -0.05 15.41 -2.95
C THR A 51 -0.07 16.00 -1.54
N GLN A 52 0.14 15.17 -0.52
CA GLN A 52 0.22 15.60 0.88
C GLN A 52 1.31 16.66 1.07
N ARG A 53 2.54 16.41 0.59
CA ARG A 53 3.63 17.38 0.68
C ARG A 53 3.34 18.70 -0.05
N LYS A 54 2.70 18.65 -1.21
CA LYS A 54 2.30 19.87 -1.95
C LYS A 54 1.29 20.69 -1.16
N MET A 55 0.29 20.03 -0.57
CA MET A 55 -0.74 20.65 0.26
C MET A 55 -0.17 21.22 1.56
N GLU A 56 0.69 20.48 2.27
CA GLU A 56 1.39 20.93 3.47
C GLU A 56 2.19 22.21 3.21
N ARG A 57 2.95 22.25 2.10
CA ARG A 57 3.70 23.45 1.69
C ARG A 57 2.78 24.64 1.39
N LEU A 58 1.64 24.41 0.75
CA LEU A 58 0.67 25.46 0.44
C LEU A 58 -0.01 25.99 1.70
N ALA A 59 -0.43 25.09 2.58
CA ALA A 59 -1.04 25.41 3.87
C ALA A 59 -0.07 26.20 4.76
N MET A 60 1.20 25.81 4.80
CA MET A 60 2.26 26.54 5.53
C MET A 60 2.44 27.96 4.97
N ARG A 61 2.46 28.12 3.64
CA ARG A 61 2.54 29.45 3.00
C ARG A 61 1.32 30.33 3.28
N ARG A 62 0.13 29.73 3.32
CA ARG A 62 -1.14 30.46 3.48
C ARG A 62 -1.63 30.54 4.94
N ARG A 63 -0.90 29.94 5.89
CA ARG A 63 -1.31 29.77 7.30
C ARG A 63 -2.72 29.18 7.44
N LEU A 64 -3.05 28.24 6.57
CA LEU A 64 -4.33 27.54 6.59
C LEU A 64 -4.21 26.21 7.34
N PRO A 65 -5.32 25.70 7.91
CA PRO A 65 -5.38 24.33 8.40
C PRO A 65 -5.00 23.35 7.29
N ILE A 66 -4.21 22.33 7.62
CA ILE A 66 -3.86 21.27 6.68
C ILE A 66 -5.04 20.30 6.61
N GLU A 67 -5.76 20.32 5.49
CA GLU A 67 -6.67 19.24 5.14
C GLU A 67 -5.90 18.20 4.33
N VAL A 68 -5.66 17.03 4.95
CA VAL A 68 -4.99 15.91 4.29
C VAL A 68 -6.02 15.21 3.38
N PRO A 69 -5.87 15.26 2.05
CA PRO A 69 -6.78 14.55 1.17
C PRO A 69 -6.68 13.04 1.42
N SER A 70 -7.82 12.41 1.67
CA SER A 70 -7.92 10.96 1.80
C SER A 70 -8.21 10.34 0.44
N VAL A 71 -7.47 9.28 0.10
CA VAL A 71 -7.75 8.42 -1.05
C VAL A 71 -8.40 7.16 -0.50
N ILE A 72 -9.65 6.93 -0.87
CA ILE A 72 -10.44 5.77 -0.41
C ILE A 72 -10.86 4.96 -1.62
N LEU A 73 -10.63 3.64 -1.56
CA LEU A 73 -11.09 2.71 -2.56
C LEU A 73 -12.18 1.80 -2.01
N LYS A 74 -13.12 1.42 -2.87
CA LYS A 74 -14.06 0.33 -2.61
C LYS A 74 -13.41 -1.00 -2.98
N GLU A 75 -13.11 -1.84 -2.00
CA GLU A 75 -12.66 -3.22 -2.22
C GLU A 75 -13.85 -4.19 -2.18
N TRP A 76 -14.16 -4.79 -3.33
CA TRP A 76 -15.07 -5.91 -3.45
C TRP A 76 -14.29 -7.21 -3.24
N SER A 77 -14.48 -7.86 -2.10
CA SER A 77 -13.83 -9.13 -1.76
C SER A 77 -14.87 -10.07 -1.16
N ALA A 78 -14.66 -11.37 -1.36
CA ALA A 78 -15.49 -12.42 -0.79
C ALA A 78 -14.60 -13.33 0.06
N TYR A 79 -15.00 -13.54 1.30
CA TYR A 79 -14.39 -14.46 2.25
C TYR A 79 -15.44 -14.81 3.33
N LYS A 80 -15.19 -15.86 4.10
CA LYS A 80 -16.13 -16.37 5.10
C LYS A 80 -16.57 -15.26 6.07
N GLY A 81 -17.89 -15.10 6.23
CA GLY A 81 -18.48 -14.12 7.14
C GLY A 81 -18.64 -12.69 6.60
N LYS A 82 -18.18 -12.39 5.38
CA LYS A 82 -18.43 -11.10 4.73
C LYS A 82 -19.58 -11.18 3.71
N SER A 83 -20.50 -10.20 3.75
CA SER A 83 -21.51 -10.02 2.70
C SER A 83 -20.87 -9.64 1.36
N PRO A 84 -21.16 -10.35 0.26
CA PRO A 84 -20.61 -10.02 -1.05
C PRO A 84 -21.21 -8.73 -1.65
N GLN A 85 -22.33 -8.22 -1.12
CA GLN A 85 -23.00 -7.02 -1.62
C GLN A 85 -22.46 -5.73 -1.01
N THR A 86 -21.60 -5.80 0.01
CA THR A 86 -21.04 -4.61 0.66
C THR A 86 -19.53 -4.50 0.40
N PRO A 87 -19.08 -3.45 -0.32
CA PRO A 87 -17.66 -3.21 -0.49
C PRO A 87 -17.04 -2.70 0.81
N GLU A 88 -15.76 -3.00 1.01
CA GLU A 88 -14.99 -2.42 2.11
C GLU A 88 -14.37 -1.10 1.65
N LEU A 89 -14.46 -0.07 2.49
CA LEU A 89 -13.80 1.21 2.23
C LEU A 89 -12.39 1.16 2.78
N VAL A 90 -11.41 1.20 1.89
CA VAL A 90 -10.00 1.04 2.21
C VAL A 90 -9.24 2.31 1.87
N SER A 91 -8.70 2.97 2.90
CA SER A 91 -7.87 4.16 2.73
C SER A 91 -6.47 3.79 2.25
N ALA A 92 -5.96 4.55 1.29
CA ALA A 92 -4.56 4.51 0.90
C ALA A 92 -3.67 5.08 2.02
N LEU A 93 -2.45 4.56 2.10
CA LEU A 93 -1.46 4.95 3.11
C LEU A 93 -0.17 5.44 2.46
N THR A 94 0.53 6.34 3.15
CA THR A 94 1.88 6.78 2.79
C THR A 94 2.92 6.08 3.66
N PHE A 95 4.14 5.95 3.13
CA PHE A 95 5.28 5.46 3.92
C PHE A 95 5.74 6.55 4.88
N ARG A 96 6.12 6.16 6.11
CA ARG A 96 6.57 7.12 7.13
C ARG A 96 8.05 7.44 6.98
N GLU A 97 8.83 6.42 6.65
CA GLU A 97 10.29 6.42 6.69
C GLU A 97 10.91 7.01 5.42
N TRP A 98 10.14 7.13 4.34
CA TRP A 98 10.65 7.71 3.10
C TRP A 98 9.59 8.30 2.18
N THR A 99 10.08 9.21 1.34
CA THR A 99 9.32 9.85 0.27
C THR A 99 9.38 8.98 -0.98
N CYS A 100 8.40 8.10 -1.14
CA CYS A 100 8.28 7.33 -2.38
C CYS A 100 8.04 8.28 -3.59
N PRO A 101 8.77 8.10 -4.70
CA PRO A 101 8.46 8.80 -5.96
C PRO A 101 7.05 8.47 -6.46
N ASN A 102 6.50 9.34 -7.31
CA ASN A 102 5.24 9.06 -7.99
C ASN A 102 5.36 7.90 -8.98
N LEU A 103 4.20 7.37 -9.36
CA LEU A 103 4.08 6.24 -10.28
C LEU A 103 4.80 6.50 -11.61
N LYS A 104 4.70 7.72 -12.17
CA LYS A 104 5.35 8.08 -13.44
C LYS A 104 6.86 7.87 -13.35
N LYS A 105 7.50 8.32 -12.27
CA LYS A 105 8.95 8.12 -12.07
C LYS A 105 9.30 6.66 -11.80
N LEU A 106 8.50 5.94 -11.01
CA LEU A 106 8.77 4.52 -10.75
C LEU A 106 8.64 3.66 -12.02
N TRP A 107 7.67 3.96 -12.87
CA TRP A 107 7.34 3.15 -14.05
C TRP A 107 8.17 3.51 -15.27
N LEU A 108 8.35 4.80 -15.55
CA LEU A 108 9.04 5.30 -16.74
C LEU A 108 10.50 5.69 -16.48
N GLY A 109 10.93 5.68 -15.21
CA GLY A 109 12.29 5.98 -14.82
C GLY A 109 13.29 4.94 -15.33
N LYS A 110 14.30 5.41 -16.05
CA LYS A 110 15.36 4.59 -16.65
C LYS A 110 16.71 4.73 -15.94
N ALA A 111 16.82 5.64 -14.98
CA ALA A 111 18.07 5.85 -14.26
C ALA A 111 18.37 4.64 -13.36
N VAL A 112 19.65 4.41 -13.06
CA VAL A 112 20.07 3.29 -12.20
C VAL A 112 19.40 3.38 -10.83
N GLU A 113 19.23 4.61 -10.32
CA GLU A 113 18.58 4.88 -9.05
C GLU A 113 17.08 4.54 -9.08
N ASP A 114 16.43 4.56 -10.26
CA ASP A 114 15.03 4.22 -10.41
C ASP A 114 14.80 2.70 -10.19
N LYS A 115 15.79 1.86 -10.50
CA LYS A 115 15.76 0.43 -10.14
C LYS A 115 15.76 0.24 -8.62
N ASN A 116 16.62 0.96 -7.91
CA ASN A 116 16.70 0.91 -6.45
C ASN A 116 15.43 1.45 -5.79
N ARG A 117 14.87 2.54 -6.34
CA ARG A 117 13.59 3.12 -5.87
C ARG A 117 12.42 2.14 -6.07
N ARG A 118 12.37 1.42 -7.19
CA ARG A 118 11.35 0.37 -7.42
C ARG A 118 11.45 -0.76 -6.40
N MET A 119 12.66 -1.25 -6.16
CA MET A 119 12.89 -2.30 -5.15
C MET A 119 12.47 -1.81 -3.75
N ARG A 120 12.87 -0.61 -3.36
CA ARG A 120 12.50 -0.01 -2.08
C ARG A 120 10.98 0.19 -1.96
N ALA A 121 10.31 0.64 -3.01
CA ALA A 121 8.84 0.77 -3.03
C ALA A 121 8.14 -0.57 -2.85
N PHE A 122 8.61 -1.62 -3.53
CA PHE A 122 8.12 -2.98 -3.32
C PHE A 122 8.27 -3.43 -1.87
N LEU A 123 9.48 -3.33 -1.31
CA LEU A 123 9.75 -3.71 0.08
C LEU A 123 8.92 -2.90 1.08
N ALA A 124 8.78 -1.59 0.85
CA ALA A 124 8.00 -0.73 1.73
C ALA A 124 6.50 -1.09 1.70
N CYS A 125 5.93 -1.43 0.53
CA CYS A 125 4.56 -1.94 0.45
C CYS A 125 4.38 -3.23 1.26
N MET A 126 5.39 -4.10 1.25
CA MET A 126 5.43 -5.35 2.02
C MET A 126 5.92 -5.17 3.47
N LYS A 127 6.02 -3.93 3.98
CA LYS A 127 6.56 -3.59 5.32
C LYS A 127 7.92 -4.23 5.64
N SER A 128 8.74 -4.41 4.61
CA SER A 128 10.01 -5.11 4.66
C SER A 128 11.19 -4.21 4.24
N ASP A 129 11.01 -2.89 4.19
CA ASP A 129 12.08 -1.92 3.88
C ASP A 129 13.08 -1.84 5.04
N THR A 130 13.98 -2.82 5.09
CA THR A 130 15.05 -2.93 6.08
C THR A 130 16.39 -3.14 5.38
N PRO A 131 17.51 -2.65 5.92
CA PRO A 131 18.83 -2.82 5.29
C PRO A 131 19.17 -4.28 4.99
N SER A 132 18.78 -5.21 5.87
CA SER A 132 19.05 -6.64 5.71
C SER A 132 18.35 -7.27 4.51
N MET A 133 17.16 -6.78 4.13
CA MET A 133 16.40 -7.31 2.97
C MET A 133 17.05 -6.96 1.63
N LEU A 134 17.87 -5.90 1.61
CA LEU A 134 18.59 -5.47 0.41
C LEU A 134 20.01 -6.06 0.33
N ASN A 135 20.47 -6.77 1.36
CA ASN A 135 21.79 -7.39 1.38
C ASN A 135 21.69 -8.82 0.84
N PRO A 136 22.26 -9.13 -0.35
CA PRO A 136 22.22 -10.48 -0.92
C PRO A 136 22.91 -11.55 -0.06
N ALA A 137 23.82 -11.15 0.83
CA ALA A 137 24.46 -12.07 1.78
C ALA A 137 23.50 -12.50 2.90
N ASN A 138 22.49 -11.68 3.22
CA ASN A 138 21.48 -11.99 4.22
C ASN A 138 20.24 -12.63 3.59
N VAL A 139 19.80 -12.10 2.44
CA VAL A 139 18.62 -12.56 1.71
C VAL A 139 18.99 -12.75 0.23
N PRO A 140 19.17 -14.00 -0.23
CA PRO A 140 19.35 -14.28 -1.65
C PRO A 140 18.20 -13.72 -2.48
N THR A 141 18.51 -13.11 -3.64
CA THR A 141 17.52 -12.40 -4.47
C THR A 141 16.29 -13.25 -4.82
N HIS A 142 16.48 -14.56 -5.06
CA HIS A 142 15.40 -15.47 -5.40
C HIS A 142 14.44 -15.77 -4.22
N LEU A 143 14.86 -15.50 -2.98
CA LEU A 143 14.04 -15.69 -1.77
C LEU A 143 13.34 -14.40 -1.32
N LEU A 144 13.67 -13.25 -1.92
CA LEU A 144 13.17 -11.94 -1.48
C LEU A 144 11.64 -11.88 -1.45
N LEU A 145 10.97 -12.46 -2.44
CA LEU A 145 9.50 -12.56 -2.47
C LEU A 145 8.95 -13.38 -1.30
N MET A 146 9.55 -14.55 -1.03
CA MET A 146 9.12 -15.42 0.07
C MET A 146 9.33 -14.75 1.42
N CYS A 147 10.48 -14.10 1.63
CA CYS A 147 10.77 -13.38 2.86
C CYS A 147 9.81 -12.20 3.11
N CYS A 148 9.30 -11.55 2.06
CA CYS A 148 8.29 -10.50 2.19
C CYS A 148 6.90 -11.05 2.56
N VAL A 149 6.58 -12.29 2.18
CA VAL A 149 5.27 -12.90 2.44
C VAL A 149 5.20 -13.53 3.84
N LEU A 150 6.32 -14.06 4.34
CA LEU A 150 6.41 -14.77 5.62
C LEU A 150 6.63 -13.87 6.85
N ARG A 151 6.53 -12.54 6.70
CA ARG A 151 6.86 -11.55 7.74
C ARG A 151 5.61 -10.89 8.31
#